data_AF-A0A2W4SDD4-F1
#
_entry.id   AF-A0A2W4SDD4-F1
#
_cell.length_a   1.000
_cell.length_b   1.000
_cell.length_c   1.000
_cell.angle_alpha   90.00
_cell.angle_beta   90.00
_cell.angle_gamma   90.00
#
_symmetry.space_group_name_H-M   'P 1'
#
loop_
_entity.id
_entity.type
_entity.pdbx_description
1 polymer ?
#
loop_
_entity_poly.entity_id
_entity_poly.type
_entity_poly.pdbx_seq_one_letter_code
_entity_poly.pdbx_strand_id
1 'polypeptide(L)'
;MDKLTFISEIIKSLAWPLVAITGICVFRNEIKRLISKIKKGKIGTSEFEFEKELEVLSEKTFKTENPPKITEREKALAASDPNGAIIKTWLEIEHSARKVFYKFDIPYTGTPHTPFLSCIKKLEEKGIISFEESMLIRELQIIRNRGIHELSFRPSSESAEIYIELAKNLIIKLENSLSTNN
;
A
#
# COMPACT_ATOMS: atom_id res chain seq x y z
N MET A 1 7.35 -65.16 -23.45
CA MET A 1 7.62 -63.78 -23.93
C MET A 1 9.10 -63.69 -24.22
N ASP A 2 9.46 -63.24 -25.41
CA ASP A 2 10.86 -63.10 -25.83
C ASP A 2 11.54 -61.97 -25.07
N LYS A 3 12.77 -62.21 -24.61
CA LYS A 3 13.56 -61.25 -23.80
C LYS A 3 13.69 -59.88 -24.50
N LEU A 4 13.65 -59.86 -25.83
CA LEU A 4 13.68 -58.65 -26.65
C LEU A 4 12.41 -57.80 -26.51
N THR A 5 11.24 -58.42 -26.35
CA THR A 5 9.96 -57.73 -26.21
C THR A 5 9.87 -57.03 -24.85
N PHE A 6 10.37 -57.68 -23.78
CA PHE A 6 10.44 -57.09 -22.44
C PHE A 6 11.34 -55.85 -22.37
N ILE A 7 12.52 -55.91 -23.03
CA ILE A 7 13.44 -54.77 -23.11
C ILE A 7 12.80 -53.61 -23.90
N SER A 8 12.06 -53.91 -24.98
CA SER A 8 11.35 -52.89 -25.76
C SER A 8 10.27 -52.16 -24.95
N GLU A 9 9.50 -52.88 -24.13
CA GLU A 9 8.45 -52.28 -23.29
C GLU A 9 9.03 -51.40 -22.18
N ILE A 10 10.16 -51.80 -21.56
CA ILE A 10 10.86 -50.97 -20.58
C ILE A 10 11.37 -49.68 -21.22
N ILE A 11 11.99 -49.76 -22.40
CA ILE A 11 12.51 -48.57 -23.10
C ILE A 11 11.36 -47.62 -23.47
N LYS A 12 10.22 -48.13 -23.95
CA LYS A 12 9.05 -47.30 -24.28
C LYS A 12 8.48 -46.59 -23.04
N SER A 13 8.45 -47.27 -21.90
CA SER A 13 7.98 -46.70 -20.63
C SER A 13 8.98 -45.68 -20.05
N LEU A 14 10.28 -45.89 -20.24
CA LEU A 14 11.34 -44.98 -19.77
C LEU A 14 11.71 -43.87 -20.76
N ALA A 15 11.23 -43.90 -21.99
CA ALA A 15 11.51 -42.86 -22.97
C ALA A 15 10.89 -41.52 -22.57
N TRP A 16 9.61 -41.52 -22.15
CA TRP A 16 8.91 -40.27 -21.80
C TRP A 16 9.43 -39.59 -20.52
N PRO A 17 9.75 -40.30 -19.41
CA PRO A 17 10.31 -39.66 -18.22
C PRO A 17 11.71 -39.13 -18.51
N LEU A 18 12.51 -39.87 -19.29
CA LEU A 18 13.86 -39.46 -19.63
C LEU A 18 13.84 -38.19 -20.49
N VAL A 19 12.96 -38.11 -21.48
CA VAL A 19 12.77 -36.89 -22.30
C VAL A 19 12.25 -35.73 -21.45
N ALA A 20 11.29 -35.96 -20.56
CA ALA A 20 10.75 -34.93 -19.67
C ALA A 20 11.83 -34.38 -18.71
N ILE A 21 12.58 -35.26 -18.06
CA ILE A 21 13.68 -34.89 -17.15
C ILE A 21 14.78 -34.15 -17.92
N THR A 22 15.17 -34.66 -19.09
CA THR A 22 16.20 -34.03 -19.92
C THR A 22 15.75 -32.64 -20.39
N GLY A 23 14.50 -32.51 -20.84
CA GLY A 23 13.92 -31.23 -21.22
C GLY A 23 13.91 -30.23 -20.06
N ILE A 24 13.45 -30.64 -18.88
CA ILE A 24 13.48 -29.79 -17.68
C ILE A 24 14.91 -29.40 -17.32
N CYS A 25 15.87 -30.32 -17.37
CA CYS A 25 17.27 -30.05 -17.05
C CYS A 25 17.94 -29.08 -18.02
N VAL A 26 17.69 -29.22 -19.33
CA VAL A 26 18.24 -28.35 -20.38
C VAL A 26 17.62 -26.95 -20.30
N PHE A 27 16.29 -26.86 -20.15
CA PHE A 27 15.56 -25.58 -20.16
C PHE A 27 15.37 -24.95 -18.78
N ARG A 28 15.96 -25.51 -17.71
CA ARG A 28 15.74 -25.01 -16.34
C ARG A 28 16.09 -23.53 -16.18
N ASN A 29 17.10 -23.05 -16.90
CA ASN A 29 17.58 -21.69 -16.79
C ASN A 29 16.64 -20.72 -17.53
N GLU A 30 16.12 -21.13 -18.67
CA GLU A 30 15.15 -20.42 -19.50
C GLU A 30 13.80 -20.35 -18.79
N ILE A 31 13.34 -21.47 -18.20
CA ILE A 31 12.13 -21.54 -17.39
C ILE A 31 12.26 -20.62 -16.17
N LYS A 32 13.38 -20.68 -15.44
CA LYS A 32 13.64 -19.75 -14.31
C LYS A 32 13.63 -18.29 -14.76
N ARG A 33 14.23 -17.98 -15.92
CA ARG A 33 14.24 -16.63 -16.50
C ARG A 33 12.84 -16.16 -16.88
N LEU A 34 12.03 -17.01 -17.49
CA LEU A 34 10.64 -16.70 -17.85
C LEU A 34 9.75 -16.53 -16.62
N ILE A 35 9.86 -17.41 -15.62
CA ILE A 35 9.18 -17.28 -14.33
C ILE A 35 9.59 -15.98 -13.65
N SER A 36 10.88 -15.61 -13.67
CA SER A 36 11.33 -14.34 -13.10
C SER A 36 10.79 -13.12 -13.85
N LYS A 37 10.63 -13.18 -15.18
CA LYS A 37 10.02 -12.11 -15.97
C LYS A 37 8.52 -11.98 -15.69
N ILE A 38 7.80 -13.09 -15.59
CA ILE A 38 6.38 -13.10 -15.19
C ILE A 38 6.22 -12.58 -13.76
N LYS A 39 7.11 -12.98 -12.84
CA LYS A 39 7.11 -12.50 -11.45
C LYS A 39 7.35 -10.99 -11.39
N LYS A 40 8.29 -10.45 -12.17
CA LYS A 40 8.51 -8.99 -12.26
C LYS A 40 7.38 -8.24 -12.98
N GLY A 41 6.69 -8.88 -13.93
CA GLY A 41 5.56 -8.27 -14.64
C GLY A 41 4.24 -8.30 -13.87
N LYS A 42 4.08 -9.21 -12.90
CA LYS A 42 2.85 -9.41 -12.12
C LYS A 42 2.98 -9.05 -10.63
N ILE A 43 4.20 -8.79 -10.15
CA ILE A 43 4.55 -8.43 -8.76
C ILE A 43 5.58 -7.26 -8.78
N GLY A 44 5.48 -6.33 -9.73
CA GLY A 44 6.59 -5.38 -9.95
C GLY A 44 6.25 -4.01 -10.49
N THR A 45 4.97 -3.62 -10.52
CA THR A 45 4.64 -2.20 -10.56
C THR A 45 4.24 -1.79 -9.15
N SER A 46 4.98 -0.85 -8.58
CA SER A 46 4.67 -0.21 -7.29
C SER A 46 3.21 0.28 -7.24
N GLU A 47 2.65 0.61 -8.41
CA GLU A 47 1.25 0.94 -8.65
C GLU A 47 0.28 -0.18 -8.24
N PHE A 48 0.53 -1.42 -8.66
CA PHE A 48 -0.34 -2.55 -8.32
C PHE A 48 -0.24 -2.93 -6.83
N GLU A 49 0.97 -2.84 -6.26
CA GLU A 49 1.15 -3.03 -4.81
C GLU A 49 0.42 -1.94 -4.02
N PHE A 50 0.45 -0.70 -4.50
CA PHE A 50 -0.29 0.42 -3.93
C PHE A 50 -1.81 0.22 -4.02
N GLU A 51 -2.34 -0.15 -5.19
CA GLU A 51 -3.78 -0.41 -5.38
C GLU A 51 -4.27 -1.47 -4.37
N LYS A 52 -3.54 -2.58 -4.27
CA LYS A 52 -3.86 -3.67 -3.36
C LYS A 52 -3.75 -3.27 -1.89
N GLU A 53 -2.72 -2.53 -1.51
CA GLU A 53 -2.53 -2.05 -0.14
C GLU A 53 -3.65 -1.10 0.27
N LEU A 54 -4.05 -0.22 -0.65
CA LEU A 54 -5.14 0.72 -0.43
C LEU A 54 -6.50 0.03 -0.36
N GLU A 55 -6.75 -1.00 -1.18
CA GLU A 55 -7.93 -1.86 -1.09
C GLU A 55 -8.00 -2.59 0.26
N VAL A 56 -6.88 -3.13 0.74
CA VAL A 56 -6.84 -3.76 2.07
C VAL A 56 -7.07 -2.74 3.20
N LEU A 57 -6.55 -1.51 3.06
CA LEU A 57 -6.75 -0.44 4.04
C LEU A 57 -8.19 0.06 4.03
N SER A 58 -8.81 0.18 2.85
CA SER A 58 -10.20 0.58 2.69
C SER A 58 -11.11 -0.42 3.38
N GLU A 59 -10.99 -1.71 3.07
CA GLU A 59 -11.80 -2.77 3.68
C GLU A 59 -11.71 -2.77 5.22
N LYS A 60 -10.52 -2.52 5.78
CA LYS A 60 -10.31 -2.47 7.23
C LYS A 60 -10.90 -1.22 7.88
N THR A 61 -10.96 -0.10 7.16
CA THR A 61 -11.29 1.22 7.72
C THR A 61 -12.75 1.64 7.48
N PHE A 62 -13.42 1.12 6.44
CA PHE A 62 -14.76 1.55 6.01
C PHE A 62 -15.94 1.17 6.93
N LYS A 63 -15.71 0.83 8.20
CA LYS A 63 -16.77 0.77 9.22
C LYS A 63 -17.08 2.15 9.81
N THR A 64 -17.32 3.15 8.97
CA THR A 64 -17.78 4.48 9.41
C THR A 64 -19.15 4.74 8.80
N GLU A 65 -20.16 5.05 9.62
CA GLU A 65 -21.57 5.16 9.20
C GLU A 65 -21.83 6.27 8.16
N ASN A 66 -20.90 7.21 7.98
CA ASN A 66 -21.01 8.28 6.99
C ASN A 66 -19.63 8.72 6.49
N PRO A 67 -19.08 8.09 5.43
CA PRO A 67 -17.79 8.50 4.89
C PRO A 67 -17.90 9.92 4.31
N PRO A 68 -16.88 10.77 4.50
CA PRO A 68 -16.85 12.11 3.96
C PRO A 68 -16.86 12.05 2.45
N LYS A 69 -17.87 12.68 1.84
CA LYS A 69 -17.96 12.75 0.38
C LYS A 69 -16.73 13.49 -0.17
N ILE A 70 -16.07 12.87 -1.13
CA ILE A 70 -15.09 13.56 -1.98
C ILE A 70 -15.83 14.64 -2.76
N THR A 71 -15.29 15.86 -2.75
CA THR A 71 -15.81 16.98 -3.53
C THR A 71 -15.46 16.81 -5.01
N GLU A 72 -16.26 17.38 -5.90
CA GLU A 72 -15.98 17.33 -7.34
C GLU A 72 -14.62 17.94 -7.71
N ARG A 73 -14.14 18.91 -6.92
CA ARG A 73 -12.80 19.49 -7.07
C ARG A 73 -11.69 18.49 -6.74
N GLU A 74 -11.85 17.70 -5.68
CA GLU A 74 -10.89 16.67 -5.28
C GLU A 74 -10.86 15.53 -6.30
N LYS A 75 -12.02 15.10 -6.83
CA LYS A 75 -12.09 14.13 -7.92
C LYS A 75 -11.42 14.63 -9.19
N ALA A 76 -11.69 15.89 -9.58
CA ALA A 76 -11.05 16.51 -10.74
C ALA A 76 -9.52 16.59 -10.57
N LEU A 77 -9.03 16.83 -9.34
CA LEU A 77 -7.60 16.81 -9.04
C LEU A 77 -7.04 15.38 -9.11
N ALA A 78 -7.71 14.39 -8.52
CA ALA A 78 -7.32 12.99 -8.61
C ALA A 78 -7.25 12.48 -10.07
N ALA A 79 -8.17 12.93 -10.92
CA ALA A 79 -8.19 12.57 -12.34
C ALA A 79 -7.09 13.25 -13.16
N SER A 80 -6.72 14.49 -12.83
CA SER A 80 -5.74 15.28 -13.59
C SER A 80 -4.29 15.10 -13.10
N ASP A 81 -4.09 15.00 -11.79
CA ASP A 81 -2.80 14.77 -11.13
C ASP A 81 -2.98 13.91 -9.86
N PRO A 82 -3.06 12.57 -10.02
CA PRO A 82 -3.20 11.62 -8.91
C PRO A 82 -2.16 11.81 -7.80
N ASN A 83 -0.89 12.02 -8.18
CA ASN A 83 0.21 12.21 -7.21
C ASN A 83 0.08 13.55 -6.48
N GLY A 84 -0.24 14.62 -7.20
CA GLY A 84 -0.52 15.92 -6.60
C GLY A 84 -1.70 15.88 -5.63
N ALA A 85 -2.74 15.11 -5.95
CA ALA A 85 -3.87 14.88 -5.06
C ALA A 85 -3.45 14.21 -3.75
N ILE A 86 -2.71 13.10 -3.83
CA ILE A 86 -2.17 12.37 -2.66
C ILE A 86 -1.31 13.28 -1.79
N ILE A 87 -0.38 14.03 -2.40
CA ILE A 87 0.53 14.93 -1.68
C ILE A 87 -0.26 16.06 -1.00
N LYS A 88 -1.20 16.69 -1.71
CA LYS A 88 -2.03 17.76 -1.17
C LYS A 88 -2.81 17.28 0.04
N THR A 89 -3.48 16.14 -0.07
CA THR A 89 -4.30 15.59 1.01
C THR A 89 -3.44 15.12 2.21
N TRP A 90 -2.22 14.62 1.96
CA TRP A 90 -1.28 14.33 3.04
C TRP A 90 -0.91 15.59 3.85
N LEU A 91 -0.70 16.74 3.19
CA LEU A 91 -0.42 18.00 3.88
C LEU A 91 -1.59 18.43 4.79
N GLU A 92 -2.82 18.13 4.40
CA GLU A 92 -4.01 18.40 5.22
C GLU A 92 -4.02 17.51 6.48
N ILE A 93 -3.68 16.22 6.37
CA ILE A 93 -3.48 15.33 7.54
C ILE A 93 -2.42 15.92 8.46
N GLU A 94 -1.25 16.29 7.92
CA GLU A 94 -0.15 16.82 8.73
C GLU A 94 -0.57 18.10 9.47
N HIS A 95 -1.29 18.98 8.80
CA HIS A 95 -1.78 20.22 9.39
C HIS A 95 -2.72 19.94 10.56
N SER A 96 -3.74 19.09 10.36
CA SER A 96 -4.72 18.78 11.40
C SER A 96 -4.09 18.04 12.59
N ALA A 97 -3.21 17.07 12.35
CA ALA A 97 -2.51 16.37 13.41
C ALA A 97 -1.55 17.28 14.21
N ARG A 98 -0.83 18.20 13.55
CA ARG A 98 0.00 19.20 14.27
C ARG A 98 -0.86 20.17 15.08
N LYS A 99 -2.00 20.60 14.55
CA LYS A 99 -2.95 21.45 15.28
C LYS A 99 -3.44 20.78 16.57
N VAL A 100 -3.78 19.49 16.51
CA VAL A 100 -4.09 18.67 17.70
C VAL A 100 -2.89 18.64 18.64
N PHE A 101 -1.72 18.27 18.13
CA PHE A 101 -0.50 18.18 18.95
C PHE A 101 -0.21 19.46 19.73
N TYR A 102 -0.33 20.64 19.12
CA TYR A 102 -0.12 21.92 19.79
C TYR A 102 -1.24 22.30 20.75
N LYS A 103 -2.51 21.96 20.47
CA LYS A 103 -3.65 22.27 21.36
C LYS A 103 -3.53 21.54 22.71
N PHE A 104 -3.03 20.31 22.70
CA PHE A 104 -2.93 19.48 23.90
C PHE A 104 -1.67 19.74 24.74
N ASP A 105 -0.92 20.81 24.43
CA ASP A 105 0.29 21.27 25.15
C ASP A 105 1.23 20.13 25.57
N ILE A 106 1.44 19.18 24.65
CA ILE A 106 2.15 17.94 24.97
C ILE A 106 3.62 18.29 25.21
N PRO A 107 4.15 18.07 26.44
CA PRO A 107 5.48 18.54 26.81
C PRO A 107 6.54 17.98 25.86
N TYR A 108 7.40 18.89 25.43
CA TYR A 108 8.36 18.66 24.37
C TYR A 108 9.79 18.69 24.91
N THR A 109 10.60 17.73 24.47
CA THR A 109 11.96 17.53 24.97
C THR A 109 13.07 17.68 23.91
N GLY A 110 12.85 18.26 22.72
CA GLY A 110 14.03 18.68 21.92
C GLY A 110 13.86 19.23 20.51
N THR A 111 14.36 20.43 20.24
CA THR A 111 14.55 21.12 18.93
C THR A 111 13.31 21.47 18.08
N PRO A 112 13.29 22.58 17.32
CA PRO A 112 12.09 23.08 16.61
C PRO A 112 11.50 22.19 15.49
N HIS A 113 12.14 21.07 15.14
CA HIS A 113 11.78 20.22 14.02
C HIS A 113 11.38 18.81 14.47
N THR A 114 10.28 18.68 15.21
CA THR A 114 9.75 17.35 15.56
C THR A 114 9.39 16.58 14.29
N PRO A 115 9.94 15.36 14.09
CA PRO A 115 9.48 14.49 13.02
C PRO A 115 8.00 14.19 13.20
N PHE A 116 7.21 14.30 12.13
CA PHE A 116 5.76 14.12 12.16
C PHE A 116 5.31 12.85 12.88
N LEU A 117 5.98 11.72 12.65
CA LEU A 117 5.69 10.44 13.30
C LEU A 117 5.88 10.45 14.82
N SER A 118 6.78 11.30 15.33
CA SER A 118 6.95 11.45 16.78
C SER A 118 5.77 12.17 17.41
N CYS A 119 5.16 13.14 16.69
CA CYS A 119 3.91 13.77 17.11
C CYS A 119 2.77 12.74 17.17
N ILE A 120 2.61 11.93 16.13
CA ILE A 120 1.59 10.87 16.07
C ILE A 120 1.75 9.88 17.21
N LYS A 121 2.98 9.42 17.49
CA LYS A 121 3.24 8.50 18.61
C LYS A 121 2.81 9.10 19.95
N LYS A 122 3.09 10.38 20.18
CA LYS A 122 2.68 11.07 21.42
C LYS A 122 1.15 11.24 21.52
N LEU A 123 0.47 11.49 20.40
CA LEU A 123 -1.00 11.55 20.36
C LEU A 123 -1.62 10.20 20.72
N GLU A 124 -1.03 9.11 20.24
CA GLU A 124 -1.41 7.73 20.57
C GLU A 124 -1.15 7.41 22.06
N GLU A 125 0.04 7.75 22.58
CA GLU A 125 0.40 7.56 24.00
C GLU A 125 -0.55 8.33 24.96
N LYS A 126 -1.13 9.44 24.49
CA LYS A 126 -2.12 10.22 25.22
C LYS A 126 -3.56 9.74 25.01
N GLY A 127 -3.79 8.72 24.17
CA GLY A 127 -5.11 8.19 23.86
C GLY A 127 -5.99 9.15 23.05
N ILE A 128 -5.41 10.17 22.41
CA ILE A 128 -6.14 11.13 21.57
C ILE A 128 -6.53 10.48 20.23
N ILE A 129 -5.66 9.60 19.74
CA ILE A 129 -5.90 8.74 18.58
C ILE A 129 -5.71 7.28 18.99
N SER A 130 -6.41 6.37 18.33
CA SER A 130 -6.26 4.93 18.57
C SER A 130 -5.00 4.37 17.90
N PHE A 131 -4.61 3.15 18.29
CA PHE A 131 -3.50 2.43 17.66
C PHE A 131 -3.79 2.17 16.16
N GLU A 132 -5.02 1.84 15.81
CA GLU A 132 -5.46 1.62 14.43
C GLU A 132 -5.32 2.89 13.59
N GLU A 133 -5.64 4.05 14.17
CA GLU A 133 -5.52 5.35 13.51
C GLU A 133 -4.05 5.75 13.32
N SER A 134 -3.20 5.49 14.33
CA SER A 134 -1.77 5.75 14.23
C SER A 134 -1.10 4.85 13.17
N MET A 135 -1.55 3.59 13.07
CA MET A 135 -1.14 2.67 12.01
C MET A 135 -1.61 3.17 10.64
N LEU A 136 -2.87 3.56 10.48
CA LEU A 136 -3.38 4.08 9.21
C LEU A 136 -2.59 5.31 8.74
N ILE A 137 -2.23 6.24 9.64
CA ILE A 137 -1.40 7.40 9.31
C ILE A 137 -0.01 6.98 8.81
N ARG A 138 0.61 5.95 9.42
CA ARG A 138 1.90 5.43 8.95
C ARG A 138 1.79 4.80 7.56
N GLU A 139 0.76 4.01 7.32
CA GLU A 139 0.55 3.36 6.01
C GLU A 139 0.33 4.42 4.91
N LEU A 140 -0.50 5.43 5.17
CA LEU A 140 -0.68 6.56 4.24
C LEU A 140 0.61 7.35 4.01
N GLN A 141 1.48 7.49 5.02
CA GLN A 141 2.79 8.12 4.86
C GLN A 141 3.69 7.32 3.92
N ILE A 142 3.74 6.00 4.08
CA ILE A 142 4.54 5.11 3.24
C ILE A 142 4.06 5.22 1.79
N ILE A 143 2.75 5.20 1.58
CA ILE A 143 2.10 5.39 0.29
C ILE A 143 2.50 6.73 -0.35
N ARG A 144 2.38 7.85 0.39
CA ARG A 144 2.76 9.17 -0.09
C ARG A 144 4.25 9.25 -0.45
N ASN A 145 5.11 8.57 0.31
CA ASN A 145 6.54 8.56 0.05
C ASN A 145 6.87 7.86 -1.28
N ARG A 146 6.15 6.78 -1.65
CA ARG A 146 6.30 6.15 -2.97
C ARG A 146 5.95 7.13 -4.09
N GLY A 147 4.85 7.86 -3.95
CA GLY A 147 4.42 8.86 -4.93
C GLY A 147 5.36 10.06 -5.14
N ILE A 148 6.33 10.26 -4.24
CA ILE A 148 7.34 11.32 -4.35
C ILE A 148 8.69 10.77 -4.84
N HIS A 149 9.08 9.59 -4.36
CA HIS A 149 10.41 9.05 -4.61
C HIS A 149 10.49 8.19 -5.87
N GLU A 150 9.36 7.69 -6.37
CA GLU A 150 9.31 6.84 -7.56
C GLU A 150 8.79 7.61 -8.77
N LEU A 151 9.69 8.07 -9.63
CA LEU A 151 9.35 8.81 -10.86
C LEU A 151 8.43 8.04 -11.83
N SER A 152 8.41 6.71 -11.73
CA SER A 152 7.54 5.83 -12.52
C SER A 152 6.20 5.54 -11.86
N PHE A 153 5.97 5.95 -10.60
CA PHE A 153 4.74 5.66 -9.89
C PHE A 153 3.60 6.54 -10.39
N ARG A 154 2.62 5.93 -11.05
CA ARG A 154 1.42 6.60 -11.55
C ARG A 154 0.19 5.90 -10.96
N PRO A 155 -0.28 6.34 -9.79
CA PRO A 155 -1.48 5.76 -9.20
C PRO A 155 -2.69 6.07 -10.08
N SER A 156 -3.66 5.17 -10.10
CA SER A 156 -4.92 5.40 -10.81
C SER A 156 -5.73 6.52 -10.13
N SER A 157 -6.63 7.16 -10.89
CA SER A 157 -7.55 8.18 -10.34
C SER A 157 -8.39 7.60 -9.20
N GLU A 158 -8.88 6.37 -9.38
CA GLU A 158 -9.69 5.68 -8.39
C GLU A 158 -8.93 5.45 -7.08
N SER A 159 -7.66 5.03 -7.15
CA SER A 159 -6.85 4.87 -5.94
C SER A 159 -6.49 6.21 -5.29
N ALA A 160 -6.28 7.28 -6.07
CA ALA A 160 -6.13 8.60 -5.48
C ALA A 160 -7.41 9.05 -4.76
N GLU A 161 -8.60 8.74 -5.30
CA GLU A 161 -9.89 9.01 -4.66
C GLU A 161 -10.05 8.23 -3.34
N ILE A 162 -9.77 6.93 -3.32
CA ILE A 162 -9.83 6.10 -2.10
C ILE A 162 -8.86 6.64 -1.04
N TYR A 163 -7.65 7.04 -1.45
CA TYR A 163 -6.68 7.64 -0.55
C TYR A 163 -7.23 8.93 0.08
N ILE A 164 -7.89 9.78 -0.71
CA ILE A 164 -8.52 11.01 -0.23
C ILE A 164 -9.62 10.69 0.78
N GLU A 165 -10.46 9.69 0.54
CA GLU A 165 -11.52 9.30 1.47
C GLU A 165 -10.97 8.84 2.81
N LEU A 166 -9.97 7.96 2.79
CA LEU A 166 -9.30 7.47 4.00
C LEU A 166 -8.64 8.61 4.79
N ALA A 167 -7.99 9.53 4.09
CA ALA A 167 -7.37 10.69 4.69
C ALA A 167 -8.40 11.66 5.30
N LYS A 168 -9.50 11.94 4.61
CA LYS A 168 -10.57 12.83 5.13
C LYS A 168 -11.24 12.23 6.36
N ASN A 169 -11.44 10.92 6.40
CA ASN A 169 -11.92 10.23 7.60
C ASN A 169 -11.01 10.51 8.81
N LEU A 170 -9.70 10.39 8.63
CA LEU A 170 -8.72 10.71 9.67
C LEU A 170 -8.74 12.19 10.07
N ILE A 171 -8.82 13.10 9.11
CA ILE A 171 -8.87 14.55 9.38
C ILE A 171 -10.09 14.87 10.24
N ILE A 172 -11.28 14.36 9.89
CA ILE A 172 -12.51 14.59 10.65
C ILE A 172 -12.38 14.06 12.08
N LYS A 173 -11.80 12.86 12.25
CA LYS A 173 -11.57 12.28 13.59
C LYS A 173 -10.61 13.13 14.42
N LEU A 174 -9.49 13.57 13.82
CA LEU A 174 -8.53 14.48 14.46
C LEU A 174 -9.20 15.80 14.85
N GLU A 175 -10.03 16.37 13.99
CA GLU A 175 -10.75 17.62 14.27
C GLU A 175 -11.85 17.46 15.32
N ASN A 176 -12.54 16.32 15.36
CA ASN A 176 -13.51 16.00 16.40
C ASN A 176 -12.82 15.91 17.78
N SER A 177 -11.61 15.36 17.85
CA SER A 177 -10.82 15.31 19.09
C SER A 177 -10.49 16.72 19.64
N LEU A 178 -10.44 17.74 18.77
CA LEU A 178 -10.29 19.14 19.19
C LEU A 178 -11.56 19.69 19.84
N SER A 179 -12.74 19.22 19.41
CA SER A 179 -14.04 19.78 19.77
C SER A 179 -14.61 19.21 21.06
N THR A 180 -14.30 17.96 21.40
CA THR A 180 -14.79 17.28 22.62
C THR A 180 -14.18 17.85 23.93
N ASN A 181 -13.21 18.75 23.83
CA ASN A 181 -12.41 19.21 24.97
C ASN A 181 -12.50 20.74 25.21
N ASN A 182 -13.55 21.38 24.70
CA ASN A 182 -14.00 22.72 25.08
C ASN A 182 -15.28 22.60 25.91
#